data_AF-A0A235F8S2-F1
#
_entry.id   AF-A0A235F8S2-F1
#
_cell.length_a   1.000
_cell.length_b   1.000
_cell.length_c   1.000
_cell.angle_alpha   90.00
_cell.angle_beta   90.00
_cell.angle_gamma   90.00
#
_symmetry.space_group_name_H-M   'P 1'
#
loop_
_entity.id
_entity.type
_entity.pdbx_description
1 polymer ?
#
loop_
_entity_poly.entity_id
_entity_poly.type
_entity_poly.pdbx_seq_one_letter_code
_entity_poly.pdbx_strand_id
1 'polypeptide(L)'
;MNQIGAYVLSIVLLFVLIIPSVLSRQEAQSVEKSADKFAFTLPVNVESVESLMEKKNPLVQNNLKAFTSEYKNWKLQFDIDLEEDKKIKQQGFTYFPEAKISGYMQNGNEKLNLTGSGYVNRFSFEGRQLYVGYMVAAIPGLTASPNHKVSFRFDNESGEIDVSLMTGTQPDTAFLPFGKIFLFDMDYNAIGKRMLE
;
A
#
# COMPACT_ATOMS: atom_id res chain seq x y z
N MET A 1 -45.79 57.86 -15.69
CA MET A 1 -46.86 58.39 -14.82
C MET A 1 -47.44 57.22 -14.04
N ASN A 2 -47.56 57.41 -12.71
CA ASN A 2 -48.34 56.65 -11.71
C ASN A 2 -48.01 55.14 -11.58
N GLN A 3 -47.26 54.64 -10.59
CA GLN A 3 -47.35 54.74 -9.13
C GLN A 3 -48.62 54.11 -8.52
N ILE A 4 -48.37 53.18 -7.58
CA ILE A 4 -49.22 52.74 -6.46
C ILE A 4 -50.38 51.80 -6.87
N GLY A 5 -50.60 50.64 -6.28
CA GLY A 5 -50.04 50.01 -5.08
C GLY A 5 -51.12 49.14 -4.42
N ALA A 6 -50.71 48.43 -3.37
CA ALA A 6 -51.56 47.90 -2.29
C ALA A 6 -52.55 46.78 -2.66
N TYR A 7 -52.84 45.77 -1.87
CA TYR A 7 -52.37 45.16 -0.63
C TYR A 7 -53.44 44.06 -0.36
N VAL A 8 -53.09 43.02 0.40
CA VAL A 8 -54.04 42.26 1.27
C VAL A 8 -54.93 41.26 0.50
N LEU A 9 -55.18 40.01 0.90
CA LEU A 9 -55.18 39.34 2.20
C LEU A 9 -55.01 37.82 1.99
N SER A 10 -54.31 37.21 2.93
CA SER A 10 -54.16 35.78 3.18
C SER A 10 -55.48 35.00 3.28
N ILE A 11 -55.46 33.70 2.96
CA ILE A 11 -55.94 32.63 3.85
C ILE A 11 -55.15 31.34 3.59
N VAL A 12 -54.69 30.80 4.71
CA VAL A 12 -53.94 29.57 4.96
C VAL A 12 -54.91 28.40 5.10
N LEU A 13 -54.57 27.22 4.55
CA LEU A 13 -54.74 25.89 5.18
C LEU A 13 -54.24 24.83 4.17
N LEU A 14 -52.97 24.45 4.20
CA LEU A 14 -52.39 23.39 5.04
C LEU A 14 -53.04 22.01 4.77
N PHE A 15 -52.52 21.29 3.78
CA PHE A 15 -52.38 19.84 3.88
C PHE A 15 -50.91 19.47 3.73
N VAL A 16 -50.41 18.86 4.80
CA VAL A 16 -49.08 18.30 4.96
C VAL A 16 -48.95 17.10 4.03
N LEU A 17 -48.01 17.16 3.08
CA LEU A 17 -47.34 15.99 2.56
C LEU A 17 -45.84 16.26 2.61
N ILE A 18 -45.20 15.58 3.56
CA ILE A 18 -43.77 15.56 3.79
C ILE A 18 -43.12 14.85 2.60
N ILE A 19 -42.47 15.61 1.72
CA ILE A 19 -41.38 15.11 0.87
C ILE A 19 -40.33 16.23 0.82
N PRO A 20 -39.22 16.16 1.58
CA PRO A 20 -38.12 17.08 1.37
C PRO A 20 -37.46 16.76 0.04
N SER A 21 -37.69 17.63 -0.94
CA SER A 21 -36.74 17.93 -1.98
C SER A 21 -35.42 18.37 -1.34
N VAL A 22 -34.34 17.64 -1.58
CA VAL A 22 -32.99 18.17 -1.43
C VAL A 22 -32.36 18.12 -2.81
N LEU A 23 -32.20 19.30 -3.39
CA LEU A 23 -31.17 19.58 -4.39
C LEU A 23 -29.94 18.78 -3.99
N SER A 24 -29.44 17.91 -4.87
CA SER A 24 -28.13 17.30 -4.70
C SER A 24 -27.06 18.40 -4.65
N ARG A 25 -26.86 18.99 -3.47
CA ARG A 25 -25.52 19.32 -3.02
C ARG A 25 -24.75 18.02 -3.19
N GLN A 26 -23.76 18.02 -4.08
CA GLN A 26 -22.62 17.16 -3.87
C GLN A 26 -22.09 17.54 -2.48
N GLU A 27 -22.58 16.85 -1.45
CA GLU A 27 -21.76 16.60 -0.29
C GLU A 27 -20.50 15.99 -0.88
N ALA A 28 -19.43 16.78 -0.86
CA ALA A 28 -18.11 16.21 -0.79
C ALA A 28 -18.18 15.26 0.40
N GLN A 29 -18.45 13.98 0.12
CA GLN A 29 -18.15 12.91 1.06
C GLN A 29 -16.67 13.11 1.31
N SER A 30 -16.36 13.64 2.49
CA SER A 30 -15.03 13.51 3.05
C SER A 30 -14.81 12.02 3.15
N VAL A 31 -14.15 11.46 2.13
CA VAL A 31 -13.47 10.18 2.26
C VAL A 31 -12.52 10.43 3.40
N GLU A 32 -12.88 9.94 4.58
CA GLU A 32 -11.96 9.81 5.69
C GLU A 32 -10.73 9.10 5.11
N LYS A 33 -9.65 9.85 4.89
CA LYS A 33 -8.33 9.25 4.80
C LYS A 33 -8.11 8.63 6.18
N SER A 34 -8.47 7.36 6.37
CA SER A 34 -7.95 6.62 7.51
C SER A 34 -6.44 6.64 7.33
N ALA A 35 -5.71 7.27 8.25
CA ALA A 35 -4.26 7.43 8.20
C ALA A 35 -3.48 6.09 8.25
N ASP A 36 -4.24 4.99 8.32
CA ASP A 36 -3.80 3.66 8.73
C ASP A 36 -3.90 2.67 7.56
N LYS A 37 -4.36 3.13 6.40
CA LYS A 37 -4.47 2.32 5.19
C LYS A 37 -3.69 2.91 4.04
N PHE A 38 -2.88 2.08 3.40
CA PHE A 38 -2.07 2.46 2.25
C PHE A 38 -2.38 1.54 1.08
N ALA A 39 -2.58 2.10 -0.12
CA ALA A 39 -2.89 1.35 -1.33
C ALA A 39 -1.83 1.61 -2.39
N PHE A 40 -1.31 0.55 -3.00
CA PHE A 40 -0.22 0.62 -3.96
C PHE A 40 -0.51 -0.22 -5.21
N THR A 41 0.01 0.23 -6.35
CA THR A 41 0.06 -0.54 -7.59
C THR A 41 1.43 -0.34 -8.22
N LEU A 42 2.24 -1.38 -8.22
CA LEU A 42 3.66 -1.30 -8.56
C LEU A 42 4.00 -2.27 -9.69
N PRO A 43 4.68 -1.82 -10.76
CA PRO A 43 5.30 -2.72 -11.70
C PRO A 43 6.54 -3.36 -11.09
N VAL A 44 6.98 -4.48 -11.68
CA VAL A 44 8.31 -5.04 -11.37
C VAL A 44 9.41 -4.01 -11.63
N ASN A 45 10.40 -3.99 -10.74
CA ASN A 45 11.63 -3.25 -10.94
C ASN A 45 12.55 -4.03 -11.89
N VAL A 46 12.35 -3.84 -13.19
CA VAL A 46 13.08 -4.55 -14.25
C VAL A 46 14.58 -4.30 -14.15
N GLU A 47 15.00 -3.06 -13.90
CA GLU A 47 16.41 -2.67 -13.76
C GLU A 47 17.12 -3.48 -12.65
N SER A 48 16.46 -3.68 -11.52
CA SER A 48 17.01 -4.47 -10.41
C SER A 48 17.15 -5.94 -10.76
N VAL A 49 16.16 -6.52 -11.46
CA VAL A 49 16.24 -7.91 -11.92
C VAL A 49 17.34 -8.09 -12.96
N GLU A 50 17.44 -7.16 -13.92
CA GLU A 50 18.47 -7.18 -14.96
C GLU A 50 19.88 -7.01 -14.39
N SER A 51 20.06 -6.12 -13.39
CA SER A 51 21.34 -6.00 -12.69
C SER A 51 21.75 -7.29 -11.96
N LEU A 52 20.78 -8.02 -11.37
CA LEU A 52 21.04 -9.33 -10.78
C LEU A 52 21.37 -10.39 -11.84
N MET A 53 20.76 -10.31 -13.03
CA MET A 53 21.03 -11.19 -14.17
C MET A 53 22.47 -11.03 -14.66
N GLU A 54 22.93 -9.78 -14.85
CA GLU A 54 24.30 -9.47 -15.26
C GLU A 54 25.34 -10.01 -14.27
N LYS A 55 25.02 -9.93 -12.96
CA LYS A 55 25.86 -10.45 -11.88
C LYS A 55 25.82 -11.99 -11.75
N LYS A 56 25.08 -12.69 -12.61
CA LYS A 56 24.88 -14.16 -12.56
C LYS A 56 24.42 -14.64 -11.18
N ASN A 57 23.58 -13.85 -10.50
CA ASN A 57 23.12 -14.17 -9.15
C ASN A 57 22.21 -15.42 -9.18
N PRO A 58 22.41 -16.43 -8.31
CA PRO A 58 21.56 -17.62 -8.24
C PRO A 58 20.06 -17.33 -8.09
N LEU A 59 19.70 -16.22 -7.42
CA LEU A 59 18.31 -15.80 -7.25
C LEU A 59 17.58 -15.64 -8.58
N VAL A 60 18.28 -15.19 -9.63
CA VAL A 60 17.70 -15.00 -10.97
C VAL A 60 17.27 -16.33 -11.57
N GLN A 61 18.08 -17.38 -11.42
CA GLN A 61 17.73 -18.70 -11.95
C GLN A 61 16.46 -19.23 -11.27
N ASN A 62 16.32 -18.98 -9.97
CA ASN A 62 15.12 -19.34 -9.22
C ASN A 62 13.93 -18.44 -9.60
N ASN A 63 14.16 -17.16 -9.92
CA ASN A 63 13.11 -16.28 -10.44
C ASN A 63 12.53 -16.79 -11.74
N LEU A 64 13.37 -17.21 -12.68
CA LEU A 64 12.90 -17.74 -13.96
C LEU A 64 12.04 -19.01 -13.77
N LYS A 65 12.33 -19.81 -12.73
CA LYS A 65 11.49 -20.95 -12.34
C LYS A 65 10.17 -20.52 -11.69
N ALA A 66 10.20 -19.54 -10.78
CA ALA A 66 9.05 -19.15 -9.96
C ALA A 66 8.09 -18.15 -10.64
N PHE A 67 8.61 -17.25 -11.48
CA PHE A 67 7.88 -16.12 -12.07
C PHE A 67 7.88 -16.15 -13.61
N THR A 68 8.48 -17.17 -14.22
CA THR A 68 8.64 -17.38 -15.66
C THR A 68 9.54 -16.35 -16.36
N SER A 69 9.82 -16.55 -17.66
CA SER A 69 10.53 -15.58 -18.50
C SER A 69 9.76 -14.28 -18.73
N GLU A 70 8.46 -14.26 -18.45
CA GLU A 70 7.59 -13.08 -18.60
C GLU A 70 7.56 -12.20 -17.36
N TYR A 71 8.57 -12.30 -16.49
CA TYR A 71 8.57 -11.64 -15.19
C TYR A 71 8.33 -10.12 -15.26
N LYS A 72 8.71 -9.47 -16.38
CA LYS A 72 8.56 -8.04 -16.65
C LYS A 72 7.09 -7.58 -16.69
N ASN A 73 6.17 -8.49 -16.92
CA ASN A 73 4.73 -8.20 -17.01
C ASN A 73 4.03 -8.22 -15.65
N TRP A 74 4.70 -8.74 -14.60
CA TRP A 74 4.11 -8.77 -13.27
C TRP A 74 3.86 -7.36 -12.73
N LYS A 75 2.71 -7.21 -12.10
CA LYS A 75 2.34 -6.06 -11.28
C LYS A 75 1.87 -6.55 -9.93
N LEU A 76 2.18 -5.78 -8.90
CA LEU A 76 1.73 -6.01 -7.53
C LEU A 76 0.77 -4.88 -7.13
N GLN A 77 -0.50 -5.23 -6.88
CA GLN A 77 -1.47 -4.31 -6.31
C GLN A 77 -1.83 -4.78 -4.91
N PHE A 78 -1.71 -3.92 -3.91
CA PHE A 78 -1.95 -4.31 -2.53
C PHE A 78 -2.29 -3.12 -1.65
N ASP A 79 -3.02 -3.44 -0.60
CA ASP A 79 -3.39 -2.57 0.49
C ASP A 79 -2.69 -3.06 1.76
N ILE A 80 -2.18 -2.14 2.57
CA ILE A 80 -1.71 -2.38 3.93
C ILE A 80 -2.70 -1.73 4.89
N ASP A 81 -3.16 -2.49 5.87
CA ASP A 81 -4.01 -2.02 6.96
C ASP A 81 -3.23 -2.11 8.27
N LEU A 82 -3.00 -0.96 8.91
CA LEU A 82 -2.33 -0.84 10.19
C LEU A 82 -3.36 -0.87 11.32
N GLU A 83 -3.26 -1.86 12.20
CA GLU A 83 -4.07 -1.91 13.42
C GLU A 83 -3.54 -0.90 14.46
N GLU A 84 -3.98 0.36 14.34
CA GLU A 84 -3.53 1.48 15.19
C GLU A 84 -3.81 1.28 16.68
N ASP A 85 -4.87 0.54 17.03
CA ASP A 85 -5.24 0.20 18.40
C ASP A 85 -4.25 -0.76 19.06
N LYS A 86 -3.45 -1.49 18.26
CA LYS A 86 -2.42 -2.42 18.72
C LYS A 86 -1.00 -1.88 18.61
N LYS A 87 -0.82 -0.60 18.25
CA LYS A 87 0.51 -0.03 18.08
C LYS A 87 1.27 0.06 19.40
N ILE A 88 2.57 -0.18 19.32
CA ILE A 88 3.51 -0.05 20.44
C ILE A 88 4.43 1.12 20.13
N LYS A 89 4.44 2.15 20.97
CA LYS A 89 5.39 3.26 20.86
C LYS A 89 6.68 2.89 21.58
N GLN A 90 7.80 2.97 20.87
CA GLN A 90 9.14 2.78 21.40
C GLN A 90 9.98 4.05 21.16
N GLN A 91 11.16 4.14 21.79
CA GLN A 91 12.10 5.23 21.50
C GLN A 91 12.50 5.16 20.02
N GLY A 92 12.29 6.26 19.29
CA GLY A 92 12.67 6.37 17.89
C GLY A 92 11.70 5.75 16.87
N PHE A 93 10.71 4.93 17.27
CA PHE A 93 9.76 4.34 16.32
C PHE A 93 8.41 3.93 16.93
N THR A 94 7.39 3.81 16.06
CA THR A 94 6.11 3.15 16.35
C THR A 94 6.09 1.78 15.68
N TYR A 95 5.80 0.74 16.43
CA TYR A 95 5.69 -0.63 15.95
C TYR A 95 4.22 -1.05 15.82
N PHE A 96 3.86 -1.62 14.68
CA PHE A 96 2.55 -2.19 14.39
C PHE A 96 2.71 -3.70 14.26
N PRO A 97 2.41 -4.49 15.32
CA PRO A 97 2.68 -5.93 15.35
C PRO A 97 1.74 -6.77 14.46
N GLU A 98 0.56 -6.24 14.13
CA GLU A 98 -0.52 -6.96 13.45
C GLU A 98 -1.00 -6.21 12.20
N ALA A 99 -0.05 -5.75 11.38
CA ALA A 99 -0.40 -5.15 10.11
C ALA A 99 -0.87 -6.24 9.12
N LYS A 100 -1.89 -5.92 8.33
CA LYS A 100 -2.47 -6.83 7.34
C LYS A 100 -2.14 -6.36 5.93
N ILE A 101 -2.00 -7.32 5.02
CA ILE A 101 -1.84 -7.06 3.59
C ILE A 101 -2.92 -7.82 2.81
N SER A 102 -3.53 -7.14 1.85
CA SER A 102 -4.49 -7.75 0.92
C SER A 102 -4.30 -7.19 -0.48
N GLY A 103 -4.54 -7.96 -1.52
CA GLY A 103 -4.37 -7.50 -2.88
C GLY A 103 -4.26 -8.63 -3.89
N TYR A 104 -3.48 -8.40 -4.92
CA TYR A 104 -3.18 -9.40 -5.94
C TYR A 104 -1.89 -9.11 -6.70
N MET A 105 -1.32 -10.17 -7.25
CA MET A 105 -0.35 -10.10 -8.33
C MET A 105 -1.04 -10.32 -9.66
N GLN A 106 -0.60 -9.62 -10.70
CA GLN A 106 -1.16 -9.74 -12.04
C GLN A 106 -0.06 -9.93 -13.08
N ASN A 107 -0.23 -10.90 -13.97
CA ASN A 107 0.57 -11.08 -15.19
C ASN A 107 -0.37 -11.26 -16.39
N GLY A 108 -0.52 -10.22 -17.22
CA GLY A 108 -1.52 -10.23 -18.29
C GLY A 108 -2.95 -10.42 -17.74
N ASN A 109 -3.61 -11.51 -18.14
CA ASN A 109 -4.95 -11.88 -17.68
C ASN A 109 -4.93 -12.73 -16.40
N GLU A 110 -3.78 -13.24 -15.98
CA GLU A 110 -3.65 -14.00 -14.75
C GLU A 110 -3.68 -13.05 -13.56
N LYS A 111 -4.52 -13.36 -12.57
CA LYS A 111 -4.67 -12.61 -11.33
C LYS A 111 -4.60 -13.56 -10.14
N LEU A 112 -3.57 -13.40 -9.32
CA LEU A 112 -3.33 -14.22 -8.14
C LEU A 112 -3.61 -13.39 -6.89
N ASN A 113 -4.61 -13.78 -6.11
CA ASN A 113 -4.95 -13.08 -4.88
C ASN A 113 -3.80 -13.20 -3.87
N LEU A 114 -3.59 -12.12 -3.12
CA LEU A 114 -2.60 -12.01 -2.07
C LEU A 114 -3.30 -11.61 -0.77
N THR A 115 -3.05 -12.35 0.30
CA THR A 115 -3.48 -11.96 1.66
C THR A 115 -2.41 -12.35 2.65
N GLY A 116 -2.23 -11.58 3.72
CA GLY A 116 -1.22 -11.88 4.70
C GLY A 116 -1.24 -10.96 5.91
N SER A 117 -0.28 -11.19 6.78
CA SER A 117 -0.07 -10.37 7.97
C SER A 117 1.39 -10.38 8.38
N GLY A 118 1.75 -9.41 9.21
CA GLY A 118 3.08 -9.28 9.75
C GLY A 118 3.19 -7.96 10.48
N TYR A 119 4.35 -7.33 10.39
CA TYR A 119 4.62 -6.12 11.14
C TYR A 119 5.05 -4.96 10.28
N VAL A 120 4.85 -3.76 10.82
CA VAL A 120 5.33 -2.50 10.24
C VAL A 120 5.98 -1.66 11.32
N ASN A 121 7.15 -1.11 11.03
CA ASN A 121 7.78 -0.07 11.83
C ASN A 121 7.58 1.27 11.14
N ARG A 122 7.18 2.28 11.90
CA ARG A 122 7.11 3.68 11.46
C ARG A 122 8.10 4.51 12.26
N PHE A 123 8.98 5.23 11.59
CA PHE A 123 9.94 6.12 12.23
C PHE A 123 10.12 7.42 11.45
N SER A 124 10.60 8.44 12.13
CA SER A 124 10.91 9.74 11.53
C SER A 124 12.40 9.82 11.21
N PHE A 125 12.74 10.13 9.97
CA PHE A 125 14.13 10.24 9.53
C PHE A 125 14.31 11.43 8.57
N GLU A 126 15.15 12.39 8.97
CA GLU A 126 15.44 13.60 8.17
C GLU A 126 14.19 14.37 7.72
N GLY A 127 13.19 14.46 8.60
CA GLY A 127 11.91 15.09 8.29
C GLY A 127 10.89 14.17 7.61
N ARG A 128 11.31 13.01 7.07
CA ARG A 128 10.43 12.03 6.41
C ARG A 128 9.78 11.09 7.42
N GLN A 129 8.58 10.62 7.10
CA GLN A 129 7.90 9.54 7.81
C GLN A 129 8.03 8.23 7.02
N LEU A 130 8.93 7.35 7.48
CA LEU A 130 9.25 6.10 6.81
C LEU A 130 8.53 4.93 7.47
N TYR A 131 8.00 4.05 6.63
CA TYR A 131 7.35 2.79 7.00
C TYR A 131 8.19 1.64 6.43
N VAL A 132 8.61 0.72 7.29
CA VAL A 132 9.34 -0.48 6.90
C VAL A 132 8.59 -1.68 7.43
N GLY A 133 8.14 -2.53 6.53
CA GLY A 133 7.28 -3.65 6.89
C GLY A 133 7.75 -4.99 6.34
N TYR A 134 7.31 -6.03 7.02
CA TYR A 134 7.56 -7.41 6.68
C TYR A 134 6.30 -8.23 6.93
N MET A 135 5.82 -8.89 5.89
CA MET A 135 4.57 -9.65 5.90
C MET A 135 4.82 -11.07 5.42
N VAL A 136 4.16 -12.05 6.04
CA VAL A 136 3.98 -13.38 5.47
C VAL A 136 2.70 -13.37 4.65
N ALA A 137 2.79 -13.76 3.38
CA ALA A 137 1.69 -13.72 2.44
C ALA A 137 1.33 -15.12 1.93
N ALA A 138 0.03 -15.37 1.80
CA ALA A 138 -0.52 -16.46 1.01
C ALA A 138 -0.82 -15.92 -0.41
N ILE A 139 -0.22 -16.54 -1.42
CA ILE A 139 -0.44 -16.22 -2.83
C ILE A 139 -0.72 -17.54 -3.57
N PRO A 140 -1.96 -18.06 -3.50
CA PRO A 140 -2.30 -19.33 -4.13
C PRO A 140 -2.03 -19.29 -5.64
N GLY A 141 -1.38 -20.33 -6.16
CA GLY A 141 -1.09 -20.47 -7.58
C GLY A 141 0.23 -19.84 -8.05
N LEU A 142 0.91 -19.04 -7.23
CA LEU A 142 2.19 -18.45 -7.61
C LEU A 142 3.32 -19.50 -7.62
N THR A 143 3.45 -20.25 -6.53
CA THR A 143 4.42 -21.36 -6.42
C THR A 143 3.82 -22.50 -5.61
N ALA A 144 4.45 -23.68 -5.64
CA ALA A 144 4.11 -24.78 -4.73
C ALA A 144 4.50 -24.49 -3.26
N SER A 145 5.34 -23.47 -3.01
CA SER A 145 5.75 -23.07 -1.66
C SER A 145 4.63 -22.28 -0.99
N PRO A 146 4.25 -22.60 0.27
CA PRO A 146 3.34 -21.76 1.04
C PRO A 146 4.03 -20.50 1.58
N ASN A 147 5.37 -20.45 1.53
CA ASN A 147 6.17 -19.42 2.18
C ASN A 147 6.40 -18.26 1.21
N HIS A 148 5.50 -17.27 1.19
CA HIS A 148 5.75 -15.99 0.55
C HIS A 148 6.00 -14.92 1.59
N LYS A 149 7.01 -14.09 1.34
CA LYS A 149 7.41 -13.00 2.23
C LYS A 149 7.42 -11.71 1.44
N VAL A 150 6.67 -10.72 1.90
CA VAL A 150 6.64 -9.38 1.32
C VAL A 150 7.36 -8.45 2.27
N SER A 151 8.47 -7.87 1.83
CA SER A 151 9.14 -6.79 2.57
C SER A 151 8.96 -5.50 1.78
N PHE A 152 8.64 -4.40 2.46
CA PHE A 152 8.45 -3.12 1.81
C PHE A 152 9.03 -1.97 2.60
N ARG A 153 9.32 -0.90 1.89
CA ARG A 153 9.74 0.38 2.43
C ARG A 153 8.91 1.46 1.75
N PHE A 154 8.36 2.37 2.51
CA PHE A 154 7.47 3.41 2.01
C PHE A 154 7.72 4.74 2.72
N ASP A 155 7.84 5.82 1.95
CA ASP A 155 7.86 7.18 2.44
C ASP A 155 6.50 7.84 2.17
N ASN A 156 5.80 8.17 3.25
CA ASN A 156 4.45 8.73 3.17
C ASN A 156 4.41 10.15 2.60
N GLU A 157 5.51 10.89 2.68
CA GLU A 157 5.55 12.27 2.19
C GLU A 157 5.84 12.35 0.69
N SER A 158 6.85 11.60 0.23
CA SER A 158 7.24 11.57 -1.18
C SER A 158 6.37 10.60 -2.02
N GLY A 159 5.71 9.64 -1.38
CA GLY A 159 4.99 8.57 -2.05
C GLY A 159 5.90 7.47 -2.61
N GLU A 160 7.21 7.54 -2.34
CA GLU A 160 8.17 6.54 -2.80
C GLU A 160 7.98 5.21 -2.07
N ILE A 161 7.94 4.13 -2.84
CA ILE A 161 7.81 2.77 -2.32
C ILE A 161 8.65 1.79 -3.13
N ASP A 162 9.30 0.88 -2.41
CA ASP A 162 9.86 -0.32 -2.96
C ASP A 162 9.37 -1.54 -2.19
N VAL A 163 9.17 -2.63 -2.91
CA VAL A 163 8.65 -3.88 -2.39
C VAL A 163 9.49 -5.02 -2.92
N SER A 164 9.68 -6.02 -2.10
CA SER A 164 10.29 -7.28 -2.48
C SER A 164 9.37 -8.43 -2.11
N LEU A 165 9.09 -9.27 -3.09
CA LEU A 165 8.43 -10.55 -2.88
C LEU A 165 9.47 -11.66 -2.90
N MET A 166 9.57 -12.42 -1.84
CA MET A 166 10.38 -13.63 -1.77
C MET A 166 9.49 -14.86 -1.68
N THR A 167 9.88 -15.92 -2.37
CA THR A 167 9.22 -17.23 -2.30
C THR A 167 10.24 -18.36 -2.27
N GLY A 168 9.82 -19.53 -1.79
CA GLY A 168 10.63 -20.74 -1.67
C GLY A 168 11.37 -20.86 -0.35
N THR A 169 12.23 -21.88 -0.29
CA THR A 169 13.14 -22.17 0.82
C THR A 169 14.56 -22.23 0.28
N GLN A 170 15.58 -22.01 1.12
CA GLN A 170 16.95 -22.21 0.68
C GLN A 170 17.16 -23.68 0.26
N PRO A 171 17.80 -23.96 -0.90
CA PRO A 171 18.46 -23.05 -1.83
C PRO A 171 17.58 -22.48 -2.97
N ASP A 172 16.32 -22.90 -3.08
CA ASP A 172 15.37 -22.55 -4.15
C ASP A 172 14.62 -21.23 -3.92
N THR A 173 15.24 -20.28 -3.19
CA THR A 173 14.64 -18.96 -2.96
C THR A 173 14.61 -18.15 -4.25
N ALA A 174 13.45 -17.60 -4.58
CA ALA A 174 13.24 -16.60 -5.62
C ALA A 174 12.86 -15.25 -5.00
N PHE A 175 13.19 -14.17 -5.69
CA PHE A 175 13.02 -12.77 -5.28
C PHE A 175 12.56 -11.90 -6.46
N LEU A 176 11.42 -11.23 -6.34
CA LEU A 176 10.92 -10.30 -7.36
C LEU A 176 10.73 -8.90 -6.75
N PRO A 177 11.52 -7.90 -7.17
CA PRO A 177 11.39 -6.53 -6.70
C PRO A 177 10.31 -5.76 -7.48
N PHE A 178 9.61 -4.86 -6.82
CA PHE A 178 8.60 -3.95 -7.37
C PHE A 178 8.85 -2.52 -6.89
N GLY A 179 8.39 -1.54 -7.67
CA GLY A 179 8.56 -0.13 -7.34
C GLY A 179 10.01 0.34 -7.54
N LYS A 180 10.34 1.52 -7.01
CA LYS A 180 11.65 2.15 -7.20
C LYS A 180 12.41 2.17 -5.88
N ILE A 181 13.64 1.63 -5.88
CA ILE A 181 14.52 1.69 -4.71
C ILE A 181 14.83 3.16 -4.41
N PHE A 182 14.58 3.56 -3.16
CA PHE A 182 14.82 4.93 -2.69
C PHE A 182 15.58 4.99 -1.36
N LEU A 183 15.62 3.89 -0.60
CA LEU A 183 16.47 3.75 0.60
C LEU A 183 17.63 2.80 0.32
N PHE A 184 18.84 3.28 0.57
CA PHE A 184 20.09 2.55 0.40
C PHE A 184 20.73 2.23 1.77
N ASP A 185 21.76 1.40 1.78
CA ASP A 185 22.42 0.94 3.01
C ASP A 185 22.94 2.10 3.90
N MET A 186 23.35 3.21 3.28
CA MET A 186 23.78 4.40 4.01
C MET A 186 22.64 5.01 4.85
N ASP A 187 21.42 5.03 4.32
CA ASP A 187 20.24 5.52 5.03
C ASP A 187 19.95 4.61 6.23
N TYR A 188 20.03 3.29 6.05
CA TYR A 188 19.82 2.31 7.12
C TYR A 188 20.86 2.42 8.24
N ASN A 189 22.12 2.61 7.90
CA ASN A 189 23.17 2.82 8.90
C ASN A 189 22.92 4.11 9.71
N ALA A 190 22.45 5.17 9.05
CA ALA A 190 22.09 6.43 9.70
C ALA A 190 20.86 6.28 10.61
N ILE A 191 19.83 5.55 10.16
CA ILE A 191 18.63 5.23 10.95
C ILE A 191 19.02 4.40 12.17
N GLY A 192 19.76 3.30 11.97
CA GLY A 192 20.15 2.38 13.04
C GLY A 192 20.98 3.05 14.13
N LYS A 193 21.90 3.96 13.75
CA LYS A 193 22.67 4.74 14.72
C LYS A 193 21.78 5.62 15.59
N ARG A 194 20.78 6.30 15.01
CA ARG A 194 19.85 7.19 15.75
C ARG A 194 18.87 6.44 16.64
N MET A 195 18.53 5.19 16.34
CA MET A 195 17.64 4.39 17.17
C MET A 195 18.32 3.88 18.46
N LEU A 196 19.65 3.96 18.53
CA LEU A 196 20.46 3.54 19.68
C LEU A 196 20.94 4.71 20.55
N GLU A 197 20.69 5.95 20.12
CA GLU A 197 21.00 7.21 20.83
C GLU A 197 19.77 7.70 21.62
#